data_AF-A0A495ZB21-F1
#
_entry.id   AF-A0A495ZB21-F1
#
_cell.length_a   1.000
_cell.length_b   1.000
_cell.length_c   1.000
_cell.angle_alpha   90.00
_cell.angle_beta   90.00
_cell.angle_gamma   90.00
#
_symmetry.space_group_name_H-M   'P 1'
#
loop_
_entity.id
_entity.type
_entity.pdbx_description
1 polymer ?
#
loop_
_entity_poly.entity_id
_entity_poly.type
_entity_poly.pdbx_seq_one_letter_code
_entity_poly.pdbx_strand_id
1 'polypeptide(L)'
;MEMSSIIISNVTDFSIIDAVKRIADQHRTELGFHTRQAYMDSLNKGELLIAKRAAEVVGFVRYHHRRDNRTTLYEIAVTPDTRGKGAGRRLIEALITDCQRVSSRCIRLLCPVELPANRFYEAVGFIRSTRRSLLGRSRPLYEWELPVLPDRKITFVASLTSAASDLNQLIQLWEREGPSEKPFDKCIITPLFIGPKSLDYVRDIHERWGIDVIFDSGGFFVQQGRISYDELFSKLLDFYLKHDWAETYVLPDFVPTSRQSSDEVTERVHVTAAESVRFLDRLPTDWRHRALGVLQGHTPEHLKYCFDIYMDNSLQRIGFGSFDTTGVNAEINLLTAQTENRLVFVRDLIRRDFLDGKITSLPDLHLFGVSSPNIINQFKGYLATSFDSSGWQRTAGFGNVYLPFMGRRNVSHKSTALTINKGMTAKEFYAECERTEHSCPFCQDFPRLQKDRFVRMWHNAIVFCDMIKKINQVEQSKIPIQLREPNVPIDSA
;
A
#
# COMPACT_ATOMS: atom_id res chain seq x y z
N MET A 1 10.50 -11.44 -32.06
CA MET A 1 11.27 -12.40 -31.23
C MET A 1 10.47 -12.62 -29.97
N GLU A 2 9.76 -13.74 -29.83
CA GLU A 2 8.99 -14.03 -28.62
C GLU A 2 9.93 -14.06 -27.41
N MET A 3 9.68 -13.20 -26.43
CA MET A 3 10.26 -13.38 -25.10
C MET A 3 9.65 -14.66 -24.53
N SER A 4 10.34 -15.78 -24.69
CA SER A 4 9.94 -17.05 -24.07
C SER A 4 9.77 -16.84 -22.57
N SER A 5 8.52 -16.86 -22.12
CA SER A 5 8.21 -16.60 -20.72
C SER A 5 8.81 -17.69 -19.84
N ILE A 6 9.50 -17.30 -18.77
CA ILE A 6 9.89 -18.25 -17.73
C ILE A 6 8.60 -18.77 -17.07
N ILE A 7 8.57 -20.01 -16.60
CA ILE A 7 7.44 -20.59 -15.85
C ILE A 7 8.01 -21.23 -14.59
N ILE A 8 7.37 -21.01 -13.44
CA ILE A 8 7.77 -21.66 -12.19
C ILE A 8 6.79 -22.79 -11.90
N SER A 9 7.30 -23.97 -11.55
CA SER A 9 6.46 -25.10 -11.16
C SER A 9 7.10 -25.98 -10.10
N ASN A 10 6.26 -26.72 -9.38
CA ASN A 10 6.69 -27.85 -8.56
C ASN A 10 7.31 -28.93 -9.46
N VAL A 11 8.27 -29.68 -8.91
CA VAL A 11 8.85 -30.84 -9.57
C VAL A 11 8.04 -32.08 -9.23
N THR A 12 7.48 -32.75 -10.24
CA THR A 12 6.74 -34.01 -10.09
C THR A 12 7.41 -35.19 -10.77
N ASP A 13 8.49 -34.95 -11.52
CA ASP A 13 9.18 -35.96 -12.32
C ASP A 13 10.67 -36.03 -11.93
N PHE A 14 11.14 -37.23 -11.63
CA PHE A 14 12.53 -37.51 -11.28
C PHE A 14 13.51 -37.25 -12.43
N SER A 15 13.06 -37.23 -13.69
CA SER A 15 13.90 -36.93 -14.85
C SER A 15 14.52 -35.51 -14.78
N ILE A 16 13.87 -34.60 -14.05
CA ILE A 16 14.29 -33.21 -13.86
C ILE A 16 15.51 -33.08 -12.94
N ILE A 17 15.74 -34.07 -12.06
CA ILE A 17 16.79 -34.01 -11.04
C ILE A 17 18.18 -33.84 -11.66
N ASP A 18 18.43 -34.47 -12.81
CA ASP A 18 19.73 -34.37 -13.47
C ASP A 18 19.95 -32.97 -14.07
N ALA A 19 18.89 -32.28 -14.50
CA ALA A 19 18.97 -30.89 -14.92
C ALA A 19 19.23 -29.96 -13.73
N VAL A 20 18.52 -30.14 -12.62
CA VAL A 20 18.74 -29.38 -11.37
C VAL A 20 20.17 -29.56 -10.88
N LYS A 21 20.65 -30.81 -10.83
CA LYS A 21 22.02 -31.12 -10.40
C LYS A 21 23.06 -30.49 -11.32
N ARG A 22 22.86 -30.51 -12.64
CA ARG A 22 23.76 -29.81 -13.57
C ARG A 22 23.86 -28.32 -13.28
N ILE A 23 22.74 -27.65 -12.96
CA ILE A 23 22.76 -26.24 -12.56
C ILE A 23 23.52 -26.08 -11.23
N ALA A 24 23.24 -26.91 -10.23
CA ALA A 24 23.94 -26.83 -8.95
C ALA A 24 25.47 -27.03 -9.09
N ASP A 25 25.89 -27.99 -9.92
CA ASP A 25 27.30 -28.27 -10.18
C ASP A 25 27.99 -27.11 -10.93
N GLN A 26 27.28 -26.32 -11.75
CA GLN A 26 27.79 -25.08 -12.35
C GLN A 26 28.07 -23.97 -11.32
N HIS A 27 27.41 -24.00 -10.16
CA HIS A 27 27.60 -23.06 -9.04
C HIS A 27 28.22 -23.76 -7.82
N ARG A 28 29.03 -24.81 -8.04
CA ARG A 28 29.64 -25.62 -6.96
C ARG A 28 30.51 -24.79 -6.03
N THR A 29 31.12 -23.71 -6.51
CA THR A 29 31.95 -22.80 -5.70
C THR A 29 31.11 -22.07 -4.65
N GLU A 30 29.90 -21.68 -5.02
CA GLU A 30 28.98 -20.92 -4.19
C GLU A 30 28.09 -21.82 -3.31
N LEU A 31 27.57 -22.91 -3.87
CA LEU A 31 26.63 -23.81 -3.19
C LEU A 31 27.33 -24.94 -2.44
N GLY A 32 28.55 -25.32 -2.86
CA GLY A 32 29.22 -26.52 -2.38
C GLY A 32 28.82 -27.77 -3.15
N PHE A 33 29.22 -28.93 -2.63
CA PHE A 33 28.90 -30.22 -3.25
C PHE A 33 27.63 -30.83 -2.64
N HIS A 34 26.64 -31.09 -3.48
CA HIS A 34 25.41 -31.78 -3.11
C HIS A 34 25.23 -33.05 -3.95
N THR A 35 24.82 -34.12 -3.28
CA THR A 35 24.54 -35.41 -3.92
C THR A 35 23.23 -35.33 -4.69
N ARG A 36 23.09 -36.18 -5.73
CA ARG A 36 21.82 -36.35 -6.45
C ARG A 36 20.67 -36.70 -5.49
N GLN A 37 20.97 -37.51 -4.47
CA GLN A 37 20.00 -37.94 -3.46
C GLN A 37 19.36 -36.75 -2.72
N ALA A 38 20.13 -35.70 -2.39
CA ALA A 38 19.59 -34.53 -1.68
C ALA A 38 18.46 -33.81 -2.47
N TYR A 39 18.57 -33.77 -3.80
CA TYR A 39 17.53 -33.21 -4.67
C TYR A 39 16.33 -34.16 -4.80
N MET A 40 16.57 -35.48 -4.87
CA MET A 40 15.49 -36.47 -4.85
C MET A 40 14.69 -36.40 -3.55
N ASP A 41 15.35 -36.29 -2.41
CA ASP A 41 14.70 -36.17 -1.11
C ASP A 41 13.85 -34.91 -1.01
N SER A 42 14.32 -33.80 -1.59
CA SER A 42 13.56 -32.54 -1.62
C SER A 42 12.36 -32.63 -2.56
N LEU A 43 12.51 -33.29 -3.72
CA LEU A 43 11.38 -33.61 -4.62
C LEU A 43 10.33 -34.46 -3.91
N ASN A 44 10.73 -35.53 -3.23
CA ASN A 44 9.82 -36.42 -2.50
C ASN A 44 9.02 -35.69 -1.41
N LYS A 45 9.59 -34.63 -0.82
CA LYS A 45 8.92 -33.79 0.18
C LYS A 45 8.10 -32.66 -0.43
N GLY A 46 8.16 -32.45 -1.74
CA GLY A 46 7.59 -31.28 -2.41
C GLY A 46 8.33 -29.98 -2.13
N GLU A 47 9.59 -30.04 -1.68
CA GLU A 47 10.40 -28.89 -1.24
C GLU A 47 11.43 -28.45 -2.31
N LEU A 48 11.03 -28.56 -3.57
CA LEU A 48 11.85 -28.22 -4.75
C LEU A 48 10.98 -27.55 -5.83
N LEU A 49 11.26 -26.28 -6.13
CA LEU A 49 10.67 -25.59 -7.30
C LEU A 49 11.72 -25.43 -8.40
N ILE A 50 11.24 -25.32 -9.63
CA ILE A 50 12.08 -25.09 -10.81
C ILE A 50 11.57 -23.91 -11.62
N ALA A 51 12.51 -23.25 -12.30
CA ALA A 51 12.22 -22.28 -13.35
C ALA A 51 12.47 -22.95 -14.70
N LYS A 52 11.47 -22.92 -15.59
CA LYS A 52 11.53 -23.44 -16.95
C LYS A 52 11.47 -22.32 -17.97
N ARG A 53 12.22 -22.44 -19.06
CA ARG A 53 12.10 -21.61 -20.26
C ARG A 53 11.84 -22.56 -21.42
N ALA A 54 10.63 -22.50 -21.99
CA ALA A 54 10.10 -23.58 -22.82
C ALA A 54 10.17 -24.94 -22.07
N ALA A 55 10.87 -25.94 -22.61
CA ALA A 55 11.05 -27.24 -21.96
C ALA A 55 12.32 -27.34 -21.09
N GLU A 56 13.20 -26.34 -21.13
CA GLU A 56 14.50 -26.37 -20.45
C GLU A 56 14.38 -25.87 -19.01
N VAL A 57 15.00 -26.58 -18.06
CA VAL A 57 15.17 -26.11 -16.68
C VAL A 57 16.32 -25.12 -16.63
N VAL A 58 16.01 -23.88 -16.26
CA VAL A 58 16.95 -22.75 -16.22
C VAL A 58 17.24 -22.25 -14.80
N GLY A 59 16.60 -22.84 -13.79
CA GLY A 59 16.87 -22.54 -12.39
C GLY A 59 16.07 -23.42 -11.44
N PHE A 60 16.42 -23.36 -10.16
CA PHE A 60 15.74 -24.10 -9.09
C PHE A 60 15.83 -23.39 -7.75
N VAL A 61 14.97 -23.82 -6.82
CA VAL A 61 14.98 -23.42 -5.41
C VAL A 61 14.73 -24.66 -4.56
N ARG A 62 15.61 -24.91 -3.58
CA ARG A 62 15.51 -26.01 -2.62
C ARG A 62 15.32 -25.43 -1.23
N TYR A 63 14.30 -25.91 -0.50
CA TYR A 63 13.93 -25.35 0.79
C TYR A 63 13.49 -26.43 1.77
N HIS A 64 13.07 -26.04 2.96
CA HIS A 64 12.42 -26.92 3.92
C HIS A 64 11.48 -26.14 4.84
N HIS A 65 10.25 -26.65 5.02
CA HIS A 65 9.31 -26.11 5.99
C HIS A 65 9.57 -26.72 7.37
N ARG A 66 9.96 -25.86 8.32
CA ARG A 66 10.23 -26.27 9.70
C ARG A 66 8.95 -26.22 10.52
N ARG A 67 8.96 -27.01 11.61
CA ARG A 67 7.84 -27.08 12.57
C ARG A 67 7.62 -25.80 13.38
N ASP A 68 8.57 -24.88 13.39
CA ASP A 68 8.48 -23.58 14.08
C ASP A 68 7.91 -22.46 13.19
N ASN A 69 7.13 -22.83 12.16
CA ASN A 69 6.52 -21.92 11.17
C ASN A 69 7.57 -21.04 10.46
N ARG A 70 8.73 -21.61 10.17
CA ARG A 70 9.79 -20.96 9.36
C ARG A 70 10.16 -21.84 8.18
N THR A 71 10.45 -21.22 7.05
CA THR A 71 10.98 -21.91 5.87
C THR A 71 12.47 -21.65 5.76
N THR A 72 13.29 -22.69 5.69
CA THR A 72 14.72 -22.53 5.39
C THR A 72 14.92 -22.63 3.88
N LEU A 73 15.44 -21.58 3.26
CA LEU A 73 15.92 -21.64 1.89
C LEU A 73 17.36 -22.18 1.91
N TYR A 74 17.55 -23.38 1.38
CA TYR A 74 18.88 -24.01 1.32
C TYR A 74 19.68 -23.51 0.11
N GLU A 75 19.07 -23.58 -1.07
CA GLU A 75 19.77 -23.29 -2.33
C GLU A 75 18.81 -22.59 -3.29
N ILE A 76 19.37 -21.62 -4.03
CA ILE A 76 18.71 -21.03 -5.18
C ILE A 76 19.78 -20.79 -6.24
N ALA A 77 19.50 -21.20 -7.48
CA ALA A 77 20.39 -20.96 -8.59
C ALA A 77 19.62 -20.85 -9.90
N VAL A 78 20.21 -20.08 -10.82
CA VAL A 78 19.76 -19.98 -12.22
C VAL A 78 20.97 -20.15 -13.11
N THR A 79 20.77 -20.61 -14.34
CA THR A 79 21.84 -20.71 -15.32
C THR A 79 22.45 -19.33 -15.59
N PRO A 80 23.75 -19.23 -15.92
CA PRO A 80 24.42 -17.94 -16.16
C PRO A 80 23.72 -17.06 -17.21
N ASP A 81 23.21 -17.66 -18.28
CA ASP A 81 22.47 -16.99 -19.36
C ASP A 81 21.09 -16.48 -18.93
N THR A 82 20.58 -16.93 -17.78
CA THR A 82 19.27 -16.55 -17.23
C THR A 82 19.38 -15.48 -16.13
N ARG A 83 20.60 -15.16 -15.68
CA ARG A 83 20.84 -14.10 -14.69
C ARG A 83 20.35 -12.75 -15.22
N GLY A 84 19.78 -11.93 -14.33
CA GLY A 84 19.20 -10.63 -14.69
C GLY A 84 17.86 -10.69 -15.43
N LYS A 85 17.34 -11.88 -15.78
CA LYS A 85 16.06 -12.05 -16.49
C LYS A 85 14.86 -12.34 -15.57
N GLY A 86 15.00 -12.08 -14.26
CA GLY A 86 13.92 -12.21 -13.28
C GLY A 86 13.61 -13.63 -12.78
N ALA A 87 14.25 -14.69 -13.28
CA ALA A 87 13.98 -16.07 -12.86
C ALA A 87 14.13 -16.30 -11.34
N GLY A 88 15.22 -15.79 -10.75
CA GLY A 88 15.47 -15.93 -9.30
C GLY A 88 14.40 -15.25 -8.45
N ARG A 89 13.94 -14.06 -8.84
CA ARG A 89 12.85 -13.35 -8.16
C ARG A 89 11.57 -14.18 -8.21
N ARG A 90 11.22 -14.72 -9.37
CA ARG A 90 10.01 -15.54 -9.54
C ARG A 90 10.05 -16.86 -8.77
N LEU A 91 11.24 -17.45 -8.59
CA LEU A 91 11.42 -18.61 -7.72
C LEU A 91 11.14 -18.26 -6.25
N ILE A 92 11.60 -17.09 -5.77
CA ILE A 92 11.30 -16.63 -4.41
C ILE A 92 9.81 -16.29 -4.26
N GLU A 93 9.19 -15.65 -5.25
CA GLU A 93 7.74 -15.37 -5.24
C GLU A 93 6.91 -16.65 -5.15
N ALA A 94 7.26 -17.69 -5.93
CA ALA A 94 6.61 -18.99 -5.83
C ALA A 94 6.84 -19.66 -4.46
N LEU A 95 8.04 -19.51 -3.89
CA LEU A 95 8.32 -19.98 -2.53
C LEU A 95 7.50 -19.23 -1.47
N ILE A 96 7.27 -17.92 -1.62
CA ILE A 96 6.38 -17.15 -0.74
C ILE A 96 4.97 -17.73 -0.81
N THR A 97 4.44 -17.99 -2.01
CA THR A 97 3.11 -18.61 -2.17
C THR A 97 3.03 -19.98 -1.49
N ASP A 98 4.07 -20.79 -1.59
CA ASP A 98 4.11 -22.09 -0.90
C ASP A 98 4.19 -21.93 0.62
N CYS A 99 5.00 -20.99 1.11
CA CYS A 99 5.07 -20.63 2.53
C CYS A 99 3.72 -20.16 3.08
N GLN A 100 2.96 -19.37 2.31
CA GLN A 100 1.62 -18.92 2.71
C GLN A 100 0.66 -20.10 2.88
N ARG A 101 0.73 -21.13 2.02
CA ARG A 101 -0.13 -22.34 2.14
C ARG A 101 0.12 -23.11 3.42
N VAL A 102 1.37 -23.17 3.88
CA VAL A 102 1.74 -23.86 5.12
C VAL A 102 1.79 -22.92 6.33
N SER A 103 1.30 -21.68 6.20
CA SER A 103 1.33 -20.66 7.26
C SER A 103 2.74 -20.41 7.84
N SER A 104 3.78 -20.57 7.02
CA SER A 104 5.14 -20.20 7.39
C SER A 104 5.23 -18.68 7.46
N ARG A 105 5.84 -18.17 8.53
CA ARG A 105 5.91 -16.75 8.87
C ARG A 105 7.09 -16.04 8.20
N CYS A 106 8.15 -16.77 7.88
CA CYS A 106 9.31 -16.20 7.20
C CYS A 106 10.09 -17.25 6.40
N ILE A 107 10.84 -16.77 5.40
CA ILE A 107 11.88 -17.52 4.72
C ILE A 107 13.23 -17.05 5.27
N ARG A 108 14.08 -17.98 5.67
CA ARG A 108 15.41 -17.71 6.22
C ARG A 108 16.49 -18.40 5.42
N LEU A 109 17.64 -17.75 5.28
CA LEU A 109 18.84 -18.34 4.67
C LEU A 109 20.12 -17.79 5.33
N LEU A 110 21.21 -18.51 5.07
CA LEU A 110 22.56 -18.05 5.37
C LEU A 110 23.33 -17.87 4.06
N CYS A 111 24.04 -16.77 3.91
CA CYS A 111 24.85 -16.49 2.72
C CYS A 111 26.25 -16.02 3.14
N PRO A 112 27.34 -16.61 2.61
CA PRO A 112 28.69 -16.07 2.83
C PRO A 112 28.80 -14.61 2.41
N VAL A 113 29.46 -13.80 3.23
CA VAL A 113 29.43 -12.32 3.11
C VAL A 113 30.02 -11.80 1.79
N GLU A 114 30.94 -12.55 1.21
CA GLU A 114 31.67 -12.23 -0.02
C GLU A 114 30.90 -12.61 -1.29
N LEU A 115 29.83 -13.41 -1.18
CA LEU A 115 29.08 -13.81 -2.37
C LEU A 115 28.25 -12.66 -2.93
N PRO A 116 28.24 -12.45 -4.26
CA PRO A 116 27.39 -11.45 -4.91
C PRO A 116 25.89 -11.65 -4.67
N ALA A 117 25.47 -12.87 -4.31
CA ALA A 117 24.09 -13.23 -4.01
C ALA A 117 23.45 -12.39 -2.88
N ASN A 118 24.27 -11.80 -1.99
CA ASN A 118 23.77 -10.90 -0.95
C ASN A 118 22.98 -9.70 -1.54
N ARG A 119 23.44 -9.15 -2.68
CA ARG A 119 22.72 -8.07 -3.37
C ARG A 119 21.39 -8.53 -3.95
N PHE A 120 21.31 -9.80 -4.35
CA PHE A 120 20.06 -10.40 -4.82
C PHE A 120 19.04 -10.54 -3.67
N TYR A 121 19.46 -11.03 -2.51
CA TYR A 121 18.56 -11.17 -1.36
C TYR A 121 18.02 -9.81 -0.88
N GLU A 122 18.88 -8.80 -0.80
CA GLU A 122 18.48 -7.42 -0.50
C GLU A 122 17.46 -6.89 -1.54
N ALA A 123 17.73 -7.07 -2.84
CA ALA A 123 16.84 -6.62 -3.93
C ALA A 123 15.50 -7.36 -4.01
N VAL A 124 15.40 -8.55 -3.42
CA VAL A 124 14.15 -9.33 -3.32
C VAL A 124 13.39 -8.99 -2.02
N GLY A 125 14.02 -8.26 -1.09
CA GLY A 125 13.38 -7.77 0.13
C GLY A 125 13.67 -8.59 1.39
N PHE A 126 14.69 -9.46 1.37
CA PHE A 126 15.21 -10.04 2.59
C PHE A 126 15.80 -8.94 3.48
N ILE A 127 15.52 -9.04 4.77
CA ILE A 127 16.07 -8.20 5.82
C ILE A 127 17.23 -8.96 6.46
N ARG A 128 18.36 -8.28 6.64
CA ARG A 128 19.52 -8.85 7.31
C ARG A 128 19.32 -8.80 8.83
N SER A 129 19.15 -9.93 9.50
CA SER A 129 18.84 -9.97 10.95
C SER A 129 20.05 -9.59 11.78
N THR A 130 21.20 -10.24 11.55
CA THR A 130 22.48 -9.97 12.23
C THR A 130 23.67 -10.53 11.42
N ARG A 131 24.89 -10.07 11.71
CA ARG A 131 26.12 -10.73 11.24
C ARG A 131 26.43 -11.88 12.19
N ARG A 132 26.48 -13.11 11.70
CA ARG A 132 26.80 -14.29 12.53
C ARG A 132 28.15 -14.86 12.10
N SER A 133 29.16 -14.66 12.95
CA SER A 133 30.35 -15.50 12.95
C SER A 133 30.00 -16.75 13.76
N LEU A 134 29.55 -17.83 13.10
CA LEU A 134 29.35 -19.10 13.82
C LEU A 134 30.73 -19.59 14.27
N LEU A 135 30.99 -19.60 15.59
CA LEU A 135 32.20 -20.17 16.18
C LEU A 135 32.40 -21.59 15.63
N GLY A 136 33.56 -21.84 15.00
CA GLY A 136 33.92 -23.14 14.41
C GLY A 136 33.60 -23.34 12.93
N ARG A 137 33.07 -22.34 12.19
CA ARG A 137 32.97 -22.37 10.71
C ARG A 137 33.90 -21.33 10.07
N SER A 138 34.59 -21.70 8.99
CA SER A 138 35.70 -20.93 8.41
C SER A 138 35.31 -19.65 7.66
N ARG A 139 34.03 -19.47 7.28
CA ARG A 139 33.58 -18.30 6.51
C ARG A 139 32.48 -17.53 7.26
N PRO A 140 32.59 -16.20 7.38
CA PRO A 140 31.53 -15.38 7.96
C PRO A 140 30.27 -15.43 7.08
N LEU A 141 29.09 -15.46 7.72
CA LEU A 141 27.80 -15.55 7.03
C LEU A 141 26.91 -14.36 7.41
N TYR A 142 26.16 -13.86 6.45
CA TYR A 142 24.96 -13.06 6.70
C TYR A 142 23.77 -13.97 6.90
N GLU A 143 22.94 -13.62 7.88
CA GLU A 143 21.63 -14.21 8.08
C GLU A 143 20.57 -13.27 7.49
N TRP A 144 19.77 -13.83 6.59
CA TRP A 144 18.73 -13.12 5.86
C TRP A 144 17.37 -13.72 6.18
N GLU A 145 16.40 -12.86 6.44
CA GLU A 145 15.00 -13.24 6.72
C GLU A 145 14.05 -12.42 5.84
N LEU A 146 13.13 -13.09 5.17
CA LEU A 146 12.07 -12.50 4.37
C LEU A 146 10.74 -12.82 5.03
N PRO A 147 10.00 -11.84 5.57
CA PRO A 147 8.71 -12.11 6.18
C PRO A 147 7.72 -12.56 5.10
N VAL A 148 6.98 -13.60 5.41
CA VAL A 148 5.89 -14.10 4.57
C VAL A 148 4.63 -13.42 5.08
N LEU A 149 4.24 -12.37 4.37
CA LEU A 149 3.10 -11.53 4.74
C LEU A 149 1.83 -12.08 4.09
N PRO A 150 0.67 -12.02 4.77
CA PRO A 150 -0.61 -12.32 4.14
C PRO A 150 -0.87 -11.36 2.97
N ASP A 151 -1.51 -11.84 1.92
CA ASP A 151 -2.01 -10.95 0.88
C ASP A 151 -3.18 -10.14 1.43
N ARG A 152 -3.01 -8.82 1.49
CA ARG A 152 -4.02 -7.90 1.99
C ARG A 152 -4.52 -7.06 0.84
N LYS A 153 -5.85 -7.01 0.71
CA LYS A 153 -6.51 -6.13 -0.23
C LYS A 153 -6.34 -4.69 0.23
N ILE A 154 -6.16 -3.80 -0.74
CA ILE A 154 -6.24 -2.37 -0.50
C ILE A 154 -7.68 -1.90 -0.74
N THR A 155 -8.16 -0.96 0.07
CA THR A 155 -9.50 -0.38 -0.04
C THR A 155 -9.42 1.13 -0.27
N PHE A 156 -10.22 1.63 -1.21
CA PHE A 156 -10.41 3.06 -1.41
C PHE A 156 -11.44 3.60 -0.41
N VAL A 157 -11.12 4.72 0.23
CA VAL A 157 -12.01 5.45 1.14
C VAL A 157 -12.40 6.79 0.51
N ALA A 158 -13.67 6.96 0.17
CA ALA A 158 -14.16 8.19 -0.44
C ALA A 158 -14.30 9.30 0.60
N SER A 159 -13.59 10.42 0.45
CA SER A 159 -13.80 11.59 1.30
C SER A 159 -15.14 12.27 0.98
N LEU A 160 -15.98 12.46 2.01
CA LEU A 160 -17.34 13.02 1.90
C LEU A 160 -17.55 14.27 2.75
N THR A 161 -16.48 14.95 3.18
CA THR A 161 -16.57 16.25 3.88
C THR A 161 -16.98 17.36 2.89
N SER A 162 -18.23 17.33 2.45
CA SER A 162 -18.84 18.21 1.45
C SER A 162 -20.18 18.80 1.93
N ALA A 163 -20.66 19.84 1.24
CA ALA A 163 -21.97 20.42 1.52
C ALA A 163 -23.11 19.43 1.24
N ALA A 164 -24.16 19.45 2.07
CA ALA A 164 -25.28 18.50 1.98
C ALA A 164 -25.97 18.52 0.61
N SER A 165 -26.04 19.70 -0.03
CA SER A 165 -26.63 19.85 -1.37
C SER A 165 -25.84 19.12 -2.46
N ASP A 166 -24.52 19.04 -2.33
CA ASP A 166 -23.66 18.33 -3.27
C ASP A 166 -23.76 16.82 -3.05
N LEU A 167 -23.77 16.37 -1.79
CA LEU A 167 -23.97 14.97 -1.46
C LEU A 167 -25.32 14.46 -1.97
N ASN A 168 -26.40 15.25 -1.79
CA ASN A 168 -27.73 14.88 -2.28
C ASN A 168 -27.77 14.72 -3.81
N GLN A 169 -27.16 15.66 -4.54
CA GLN A 169 -27.09 15.58 -6.00
C GLN A 169 -26.26 14.39 -6.49
N LEU A 170 -25.13 14.10 -5.81
CA LEU A 170 -24.31 12.94 -6.12
C LEU A 170 -25.12 11.66 -5.97
N ILE A 171 -25.79 11.47 -4.84
CA ILE A 171 -26.46 10.20 -4.57
C ILE A 171 -27.70 10.01 -5.43
N GLN A 172 -28.50 11.03 -5.67
CA GLN A 172 -29.61 10.95 -6.64
C GLN A 172 -29.12 10.58 -8.05
N LEU A 173 -27.95 11.09 -8.45
CA LEU A 173 -27.33 10.72 -9.72
C LEU A 173 -26.85 9.26 -9.70
N TRP A 174 -26.30 8.78 -8.59
CA TRP A 174 -25.88 7.38 -8.44
C TRP A 174 -27.07 6.42 -8.43
N GLU A 175 -28.14 6.71 -7.69
CA GLU A 175 -29.34 5.86 -7.65
C GLU A 175 -29.99 5.70 -9.02
N ARG A 176 -29.88 6.73 -9.88
CA ARG A 176 -30.43 6.69 -11.23
C ARG A 176 -29.54 5.97 -12.24
N GLU A 177 -28.22 6.13 -12.14
CA GLU A 177 -27.28 5.79 -13.23
C GLU A 177 -26.06 4.96 -12.79
N GLY A 178 -25.92 4.70 -11.49
CA GLY A 178 -24.82 3.98 -10.90
C GLY A 178 -24.80 2.52 -11.37
N PRO A 179 -23.61 1.94 -11.65
CA PRO A 179 -23.48 0.55 -12.09
C PRO A 179 -23.73 -0.49 -10.99
N SER A 180 -23.94 -0.08 -9.73
CA SER A 180 -24.13 -0.98 -8.59
C SER A 180 -24.97 -0.35 -7.49
N GLU A 181 -25.45 -1.19 -6.56
CA GLU A 181 -26.28 -0.79 -5.42
C GLU A 181 -25.60 0.26 -4.52
N LYS A 182 -24.27 0.15 -4.34
CA LYS A 182 -23.47 1.13 -3.59
C LYS A 182 -22.27 1.65 -4.40
N PRO A 183 -21.86 2.91 -4.21
CA PRO A 183 -20.77 3.54 -4.96
C PRO A 183 -19.36 3.15 -4.52
N PHE A 184 -19.17 2.90 -3.24
CA PHE A 184 -17.91 2.51 -2.62
C PHE A 184 -18.19 1.76 -1.31
N ASP A 185 -17.18 1.04 -0.82
CA ASP A 185 -17.31 0.27 0.43
C ASP A 185 -17.11 1.12 1.68
N LYS A 186 -16.30 2.18 1.59
CA LYS A 186 -15.92 3.02 2.73
C LYS A 186 -15.92 4.49 2.38
N CYS A 187 -16.26 5.34 3.36
CA CYS A 187 -16.06 6.77 3.29
C CYS A 187 -15.38 7.34 4.53
N ILE A 188 -14.84 8.55 4.41
CA ILE A 188 -14.27 9.32 5.52
C ILE A 188 -14.91 10.70 5.58
N ILE A 189 -15.20 11.14 6.80
CA ILE A 189 -15.69 12.49 7.09
C ILE A 189 -14.93 13.09 8.26
N THR A 190 -14.86 14.42 8.32
CA THR A 190 -14.36 15.14 9.49
C THR A 190 -15.53 15.63 10.34
N PRO A 191 -15.89 14.94 11.43
CA PRO A 191 -17.17 15.10 12.13
C PRO A 191 -17.36 16.47 12.78
N LEU A 192 -16.30 17.13 13.25
CA LEU A 192 -16.41 18.46 13.85
C LEU A 192 -16.60 19.58 12.82
N PHE A 193 -16.40 19.30 11.54
CA PHE A 193 -16.41 20.30 10.47
C PHE A 193 -17.44 19.99 9.37
N ILE A 194 -18.15 18.87 9.48
CA ILE A 194 -19.28 18.54 8.62
C ILE A 194 -20.56 19.20 9.16
N GLY A 195 -21.40 19.72 8.27
CA GLY A 195 -22.70 20.29 8.69
C GLY A 195 -23.66 19.20 9.18
N PRO A 196 -24.59 19.47 10.12
CA PRO A 196 -25.50 18.47 10.67
C PRO A 196 -26.28 17.70 9.59
N LYS A 197 -26.81 18.41 8.58
CA LYS A 197 -27.51 17.77 7.46
C LYS A 197 -26.61 16.84 6.63
N SER A 198 -25.33 17.19 6.47
CA SER A 198 -24.38 16.32 5.77
C SER A 198 -24.04 15.09 6.62
N LEU A 199 -23.97 15.23 7.94
CA LEU A 199 -23.77 14.11 8.86
C LEU A 199 -24.96 13.14 8.84
N ASP A 200 -26.19 13.67 8.95
CA ASP A 200 -27.42 12.88 8.85
C ASP A 200 -27.46 12.10 7.52
N TYR A 201 -26.98 12.74 6.45
CA TYR A 201 -26.90 12.13 5.14
C TYR A 201 -25.87 11.00 5.05
N VAL A 202 -24.69 11.19 5.65
CA VAL A 202 -23.66 10.16 5.72
C VAL A 202 -24.14 8.96 6.56
N ARG A 203 -24.91 9.24 7.62
CA ARG A 203 -25.56 8.20 8.42
C ARG A 203 -26.61 7.43 7.62
N ASP A 204 -27.47 8.13 6.88
CA ASP A 204 -28.48 7.52 6.02
C ASP A 204 -27.87 6.57 4.97
N ILE A 205 -26.76 6.96 4.32
CA ILE A 205 -26.08 6.04 3.38
C ILE A 205 -25.34 4.90 4.08
N HIS A 206 -24.82 5.10 5.29
CA HIS A 206 -24.27 4.03 6.09
C HIS A 206 -25.33 2.97 6.39
N GLU A 207 -26.50 3.40 6.88
CA GLU A 207 -27.61 2.52 7.24
C GLU A 207 -28.25 1.85 6.02
N ARG A 208 -28.42 2.60 4.91
CA ARG A 208 -29.07 2.10 3.70
C ARG A 208 -28.19 1.19 2.86
N TRP A 209 -26.92 1.54 2.68
CA TRP A 209 -26.01 0.86 1.74
C TRP A 209 -24.93 0.03 2.42
N GLY A 210 -24.86 0.05 3.76
CA GLY A 210 -23.83 -0.66 4.51
C GLY A 210 -22.41 -0.14 4.18
N ILE A 211 -22.27 1.19 4.07
CA ILE A 211 -20.96 1.82 3.84
C ILE A 211 -20.26 2.00 5.18
N ASP A 212 -19.03 1.49 5.30
CA ASP A 212 -18.22 1.72 6.51
C ASP A 212 -17.78 3.18 6.57
N VAL A 213 -17.92 3.81 7.72
CA VAL A 213 -17.56 5.22 7.89
C VAL A 213 -16.35 5.37 8.81
N ILE A 214 -15.37 6.14 8.34
CA ILE A 214 -14.23 6.60 9.12
C ILE A 214 -14.53 8.01 9.59
N PHE A 215 -14.46 8.23 10.91
CA PHE A 215 -14.41 9.56 11.48
C PHE A 215 -12.97 10.01 11.59
N ASP A 216 -12.62 10.99 10.78
CA ASP A 216 -11.34 11.70 10.86
C ASP A 216 -11.25 12.50 12.18
N SER A 217 -10.03 12.79 12.63
CA SER A 217 -9.78 13.58 13.84
C SER A 217 -10.02 15.07 13.57
N GLY A 218 -9.74 15.52 12.35
CA GLY A 218 -9.71 16.94 12.00
C GLY A 218 -8.45 17.68 12.45
N GLY A 219 -7.35 16.98 12.75
CA GLY A 219 -6.07 17.60 13.14
C GLY A 219 -5.57 18.65 12.14
N PHE A 220 -5.90 18.50 10.86
CA PHE A 220 -5.62 19.50 9.82
C PHE A 220 -6.22 20.90 10.14
N PHE A 221 -7.38 20.97 10.80
CA PHE A 221 -8.01 22.24 11.16
C PHE A 221 -7.33 22.93 12.35
N VAL A 222 -6.60 22.19 13.19
CA VAL A 222 -5.71 22.75 14.21
C VAL A 222 -4.56 23.49 13.53
N GLN A 223 -3.98 22.90 12.49
CA GLN A 223 -2.94 23.54 11.67
C GLN A 223 -3.44 24.83 11.00
N GLN A 224 -4.70 24.88 10.59
CA GLN A 224 -5.31 26.09 10.02
C GLN A 224 -5.63 27.16 11.07
N GLY A 225 -5.42 26.89 12.36
CA GLY A 225 -5.78 27.81 13.45
C GLY A 225 -7.29 27.98 13.65
N ARG A 226 -8.10 27.06 13.13
CA ARG A 226 -9.57 27.13 13.22
C ARG A 226 -10.12 26.58 14.53
N ILE A 227 -9.32 25.77 15.23
CA ILE A 227 -9.62 25.18 16.52
C ILE A 227 -8.31 24.97 17.28
N SER A 228 -8.31 25.11 18.61
CA SER A 228 -7.15 24.74 19.42
C SER A 228 -7.07 23.21 19.58
N TYR A 229 -5.91 22.67 19.95
CA TYR A 229 -5.76 21.23 20.14
C TYR A 229 -6.61 20.71 21.33
N ASP A 230 -6.65 21.43 22.45
CA ASP A 230 -7.45 21.05 23.63
C ASP A 230 -8.96 21.07 23.32
N GLU A 231 -9.39 22.05 22.53
CA GLU A 231 -10.77 22.14 22.07
C GLU A 231 -11.11 21.02 21.08
N LEU A 232 -10.19 20.68 20.16
CA LEU A 232 -10.31 19.52 19.27
C LEU A 232 -10.50 18.25 20.11
N PHE A 233 -9.59 17.98 21.04
CA PHE A 233 -9.63 16.80 21.89
C PHE A 233 -10.98 16.66 22.60
N SER A 234 -11.41 17.72 23.28
CA SER A 234 -12.63 17.68 24.10
C SER A 234 -13.89 17.51 23.26
N LYS A 235 -14.02 18.25 22.15
CA LYS A 235 -15.19 18.17 21.25
C LYS A 235 -15.24 16.86 20.49
N LEU A 236 -14.09 16.34 20.05
CA LEU A 236 -14.01 15.08 19.32
C LEU A 236 -14.42 13.92 20.21
N LEU A 237 -13.98 13.90 21.48
CA LEU A 237 -14.35 12.86 22.43
C LEU A 237 -15.86 12.86 22.69
N ASP A 238 -16.45 14.03 22.97
CA ASP A 238 -17.91 14.16 23.17
C ASP A 238 -18.69 13.70 21.93
N PHE A 239 -18.19 14.00 20.73
CA PHE A 239 -18.79 13.54 19.49
C PHE A 239 -18.71 12.01 19.37
N TYR A 240 -17.53 11.40 19.55
CA TYR A 240 -17.35 9.96 19.40
C TYR A 240 -18.23 9.19 20.38
N LEU A 241 -18.34 9.64 21.63
CA LEU A 241 -19.20 9.02 22.64
C LEU A 241 -20.70 9.05 22.30
N LYS A 242 -21.14 9.98 21.43
CA LYS A 242 -22.53 10.11 20.98
C LYS A 242 -22.83 9.37 19.66
N HIS A 243 -21.79 8.90 18.97
CA HIS A 243 -21.89 8.37 17.61
C HIS A 243 -21.07 7.08 17.48
N ASP A 244 -21.69 5.96 17.85
CA ASP A 244 -21.07 4.62 17.95
C ASP A 244 -21.05 3.83 16.64
N TRP A 245 -21.61 4.40 15.57
CA TRP A 245 -21.83 3.76 14.27
C TRP A 245 -20.64 3.87 13.30
N ALA A 246 -19.59 4.63 13.64
CA ALA A 246 -18.39 4.64 12.80
C ALA A 246 -17.64 3.31 12.92
N GLU A 247 -17.14 2.83 11.77
CA GLU A 247 -16.29 1.65 11.71
C GLU A 247 -14.88 1.96 12.21
N THR A 248 -14.40 3.20 12.03
CA THR A 248 -13.08 3.64 12.48
C THR A 248 -13.12 5.03 13.10
N TYR A 249 -12.44 5.17 14.23
CA TYR A 249 -12.27 6.42 14.98
C TYR A 249 -10.81 6.86 14.91
N VAL A 250 -10.50 7.91 14.14
CA VAL A 250 -9.15 8.44 14.05
C VAL A 250 -8.84 9.22 15.33
N LEU A 251 -7.77 8.85 16.02
CA LEU A 251 -7.36 9.49 17.27
C LEU A 251 -6.84 10.90 17.00
N PRO A 252 -6.99 11.84 17.97
CA PRO A 252 -6.60 13.23 17.78
C PRO A 252 -5.10 13.38 17.54
N ASP A 253 -4.74 14.14 16.51
CA ASP A 253 -3.35 14.37 16.14
C ASP A 253 -3.01 15.85 16.01
N PHE A 254 -1.77 16.19 16.33
CA PHE A 254 -1.25 17.54 16.26
C PHE A 254 -0.26 17.65 15.09
N VAL A 255 -0.80 17.92 13.90
CA VAL A 255 -0.05 17.88 12.64
C VAL A 255 1.17 18.83 12.67
N PRO A 256 2.39 18.31 12.44
CA PRO A 256 3.58 19.14 12.23
C PRO A 256 3.55 19.85 10.88
N THR A 257 4.15 21.03 10.80
CA THR A 257 4.19 21.86 9.59
C THR A 257 5.62 22.21 9.21
N SER A 258 5.86 22.46 7.92
CA SER A 258 7.19 22.79 7.38
C SER A 258 7.80 24.09 7.90
N ARG A 259 7.02 24.94 8.58
CA ARG A 259 7.47 26.21 9.16
C ARG A 259 8.05 26.07 10.57
N GLN A 260 7.89 24.89 11.18
CA GLN A 260 8.28 24.66 12.56
C GLN A 260 9.72 24.20 12.68
N SER A 261 10.35 24.53 13.80
CA SER A 261 11.65 24.00 14.19
C SER A 261 11.59 22.49 14.41
N SER A 262 12.76 21.83 14.35
CA SER A 262 12.86 20.39 14.63
C SER A 262 12.35 20.04 16.04
N ASP A 263 12.58 20.91 17.02
CA ASP A 263 12.17 20.69 18.40
C ASP A 263 10.65 20.78 18.55
N GLU A 264 10.01 21.78 17.94
CA GLU A 264 8.55 21.90 17.93
C GLU A 264 7.89 20.72 17.19
N VAL A 265 8.49 20.21 16.12
CA VAL A 265 8.00 19.01 15.43
C VAL A 265 8.08 17.81 16.36
N THR A 266 9.22 17.63 17.06
CA THR A 266 9.42 16.53 18.02
C THR A 266 8.39 16.59 19.14
N GLU A 267 8.16 17.78 19.71
CA GLU A 267 7.15 18.00 20.74
C GLU A 267 5.75 17.61 20.24
N ARG A 268 5.34 18.06 19.05
CA ARG A 268 4.04 17.71 18.48
C ARG A 268 3.85 16.23 18.21
N VAL A 269 4.91 15.54 17.78
CA VAL A 269 4.91 14.07 17.61
C VAL A 269 4.67 13.39 18.95
N HIS A 270 5.38 13.82 20.00
CA HIS A 270 5.20 13.28 21.34
C HIS A 270 3.79 13.53 21.89
N VAL A 271 3.29 14.77 21.75
CA VAL A 271 1.92 15.14 22.15
C VAL A 271 0.90 14.29 21.39
N THR A 272 1.03 14.17 20.07
CA THR A 272 0.13 13.35 19.25
C THR A 272 0.02 11.92 19.77
N ALA A 273 1.15 11.24 20.00
CA ALA A 273 1.12 9.85 20.43
C ALA A 273 0.60 9.71 21.87
N ALA A 274 1.03 10.57 22.79
CA ALA A 274 0.62 10.53 24.19
C ALA A 274 -0.87 10.85 24.37
N GLU A 275 -1.37 11.87 23.69
CA GLU A 275 -2.78 12.27 23.76
C GLU A 275 -3.68 11.29 23.01
N SER A 276 -3.21 10.66 21.93
CA SER A 276 -3.91 9.55 21.28
C SER A 276 -4.18 8.40 22.26
N VAL A 277 -3.20 8.01 23.08
CA VAL A 277 -3.38 6.95 24.09
C VAL A 277 -4.33 7.42 25.20
N ARG A 278 -4.19 8.65 25.70
CA ARG A 278 -5.12 9.22 26.69
C ARG A 278 -6.56 9.28 26.17
N PHE A 279 -6.73 9.58 24.88
CA PHE A 279 -8.02 9.59 24.22
C PHE A 279 -8.58 8.17 24.10
N LEU A 280 -7.75 7.21 23.68
CA LEU A 280 -8.12 5.79 23.60
C LEU A 280 -8.62 5.25 24.95
N ASP A 281 -7.99 5.65 26.05
CA ASP A 281 -8.40 5.23 27.39
C ASP A 281 -9.76 5.76 27.83
N ARG A 282 -10.22 6.85 27.20
CA ARG A 282 -11.54 7.44 27.43
C ARG A 282 -12.60 6.87 26.51
N LEU A 283 -12.22 6.11 25.48
CA LEU A 283 -13.17 5.40 24.63
C LEU A 283 -13.68 4.11 25.33
N PRO A 284 -14.94 3.72 25.11
CA PRO A 284 -15.47 2.43 25.55
C PRO A 284 -14.58 1.28 25.08
N THR A 285 -14.34 0.30 25.96
CA THR A 285 -13.43 -0.83 25.70
C THR A 285 -13.76 -1.56 24.39
N ASP A 286 -15.05 -1.79 24.14
CA ASP A 286 -15.54 -2.47 22.94
C ASP A 286 -15.29 -1.67 21.66
N TRP A 287 -14.92 -0.39 21.74
CA TRP A 287 -14.65 0.46 20.58
C TRP A 287 -13.16 0.65 20.32
N ARG A 288 -12.30 0.34 21.29
CA ARG A 288 -10.85 0.57 21.20
C ARG A 288 -10.21 -0.15 20.02
N HIS A 289 -10.73 -1.31 19.62
CA HIS A 289 -10.26 -2.03 18.43
C HIS A 289 -10.57 -1.33 17.10
N ARG A 290 -11.51 -0.37 17.11
CA ARG A 290 -11.86 0.50 15.97
C ARG A 290 -11.04 1.80 15.93
N ALA A 291 -10.21 2.05 16.93
CA ALA A 291 -9.38 3.24 16.98
C ALA A 291 -8.21 3.16 16.00
N LEU A 292 -7.84 4.30 15.41
CA LEU A 292 -6.73 4.43 14.47
C LEU A 292 -5.79 5.54 14.92
N GLY A 293 -4.55 5.18 15.27
CA GLY A 293 -3.51 6.13 15.67
C GLY A 293 -2.76 6.70 14.47
N VAL A 294 -2.44 8.00 14.47
CA VAL A 294 -1.78 8.66 13.34
C VAL A 294 -0.26 8.72 13.56
N LEU A 295 0.51 8.19 12.62
CA LEU A 295 1.96 8.31 12.54
C LEU A 295 2.34 9.69 11.99
N GLN A 296 2.87 10.55 12.87
CA GLN A 296 3.33 11.89 12.55
C GLN A 296 4.87 11.99 12.62
N GLY A 297 5.42 12.94 11.87
CA GLY A 297 6.83 13.34 11.96
C GLY A 297 7.66 13.14 10.68
N HIS A 298 8.82 13.80 10.65
CA HIS A 298 9.69 13.84 9.46
C HIS A 298 10.90 12.90 9.51
N THR A 299 11.20 12.30 10.67
CA THR A 299 12.37 11.46 10.89
C THR A 299 11.97 10.01 11.19
N PRO A 300 12.87 9.03 10.95
CA PRO A 300 12.67 7.65 11.38
C PRO A 300 12.36 7.51 12.88
N GLU A 301 12.99 8.33 13.73
CA GLU A 301 12.82 8.30 15.18
C GLU A 301 11.40 8.69 15.59
N HIS A 302 10.82 9.72 14.95
CA HIS A 302 9.42 10.12 15.19
C HIS A 302 8.44 9.00 14.82
N LEU A 303 8.61 8.43 13.63
CA LEU A 303 7.72 7.37 13.14
C LEU A 303 7.82 6.12 14.03
N LYS A 304 9.04 5.78 14.46
CA LYS A 304 9.26 4.68 15.40
C LYS A 304 8.59 4.95 16.74
N TYR A 305 8.74 6.16 17.28
CA TYR A 305 8.13 6.54 18.56
C TYR A 305 6.60 6.40 18.52
N CYS A 306 5.93 6.97 17.51
CA CYS A 306 4.48 6.80 17.36
C CYS A 306 4.09 5.32 17.23
N PHE A 307 4.83 4.57 16.39
CA PHE A 307 4.54 3.17 16.15
C PHE A 307 4.66 2.32 17.43
N ASP A 308 5.76 2.46 18.18
CA ASP A 308 5.98 1.74 19.43
C ASP A 308 4.86 2.05 20.43
N ILE A 309 4.53 3.33 20.63
CA ILE A 309 3.46 3.75 21.54
C ILE A 309 2.12 3.11 21.15
N TYR A 310 1.78 3.07 19.85
CA TYR A 310 0.53 2.47 19.41
C TYR A 310 0.51 0.95 19.54
N MET A 311 1.62 0.27 19.22
CA MET A 311 1.70 -1.19 19.37
C MET A 311 1.67 -1.62 20.84
N ASP A 312 2.37 -0.89 21.72
CA ASP A 312 2.37 -1.16 23.18
C ASP A 312 0.98 -0.98 23.80
N ASN A 313 0.13 -0.14 23.19
CA ASN A 313 -1.27 0.07 23.59
C ASN A 313 -2.26 -0.77 22.77
N SER A 314 -1.78 -1.81 22.08
CA SER A 314 -2.59 -2.78 21.34
C SER A 314 -3.49 -2.19 20.24
N LEU A 315 -3.11 -1.04 19.64
CA LEU A 315 -3.80 -0.54 18.47
C LEU A 315 -3.55 -1.46 17.28
N GLN A 316 -4.61 -1.82 16.58
CA GLN A 316 -4.54 -2.65 15.37
C GLN A 316 -4.53 -1.83 14.09
N ARG A 317 -4.86 -0.54 14.16
CA ARG A 317 -4.97 0.35 13.01
C ARG A 317 -4.07 1.56 13.23
N ILE A 318 -3.27 1.86 12.22
CA ILE A 318 -2.38 3.01 12.15
C ILE A 318 -2.62 3.75 10.85
N GLY A 319 -2.48 5.07 10.87
CA GLY A 319 -2.57 5.90 9.68
C GLY A 319 -1.27 6.66 9.45
N PHE A 320 -0.87 6.81 8.19
CA PHE A 320 0.30 7.59 7.82
C PHE A 320 -0.14 9.01 7.43
N GLY A 321 0.13 9.98 8.31
CA GLY A 321 -0.14 11.40 8.10
C GLY A 321 1.08 12.22 7.63
N SER A 322 2.27 11.60 7.62
CA SER A 322 3.57 12.27 7.43
C SER A 322 3.95 12.53 5.96
N PHE A 323 2.97 12.89 5.14
CA PHE A 323 3.18 13.29 3.75
C PHE A 323 3.80 14.68 3.67
N ASP A 324 4.63 14.89 2.64
CA ASP A 324 4.98 16.26 2.28
C ASP A 324 3.77 16.94 1.65
N THR A 325 3.56 18.21 1.98
CA THR A 325 2.38 18.95 1.56
C THR A 325 2.74 20.12 0.65
N THR A 326 1.90 20.40 -0.36
CA THR A 326 2.03 21.59 -1.22
C THR A 326 0.71 22.34 -1.36
N GLY A 327 0.78 23.52 -1.98
CA GLY A 327 -0.34 24.44 -2.17
C GLY A 327 -0.39 25.55 -1.10
N VAL A 328 -1.27 26.53 -1.31
CA VAL A 328 -1.38 27.75 -0.48
C VAL A 328 -1.61 27.43 1.00
N ASN A 329 -2.33 26.33 1.28
CA ASN A 329 -2.68 25.88 2.62
C ASN A 329 -2.10 24.49 2.99
N ALA A 330 -1.09 24.00 2.25
CA ALA A 330 -0.55 22.65 2.48
C ALA A 330 -1.61 21.51 2.39
N GLU A 331 -2.60 21.67 1.50
CA GLU A 331 -3.77 20.77 1.36
C GLU A 331 -3.56 19.57 0.43
N ILE A 332 -2.40 19.49 -0.23
CA ILE A 332 -2.12 18.46 -1.24
C ILE A 332 -0.92 17.64 -0.78
N ASN A 333 -1.19 16.39 -0.41
CA ASN A 333 -0.16 15.41 -0.09
C ASN A 333 0.58 14.97 -1.36
N LEU A 334 1.90 14.98 -1.29
CA LEU A 334 2.81 14.54 -2.33
C LEU A 334 3.61 13.32 -1.88
N LEU A 335 3.73 12.35 -2.79
CA LEU A 335 4.67 11.25 -2.64
C LEU A 335 6.03 11.68 -3.18
N THR A 336 6.80 12.40 -2.37
CA THR A 336 8.20 12.73 -2.70
C THR A 336 9.12 11.57 -2.34
N ALA A 337 10.38 11.60 -2.79
CA ALA A 337 11.39 10.63 -2.36
C ALA A 337 11.56 10.57 -0.83
N GLN A 338 11.37 11.68 -0.12
CA GLN A 338 11.43 11.70 1.34
C GLN A 338 10.23 10.99 1.97
N THR A 339 9.02 11.26 1.46
CA THR A 339 7.81 10.55 1.89
C THR A 339 7.90 9.05 1.58
N GLU A 340 8.40 8.67 0.40
CA GLU A 340 8.64 7.26 0.05
C GLU A 340 9.60 6.60 1.05
N ASN A 341 10.70 7.27 1.41
CA ASN A 341 11.65 6.77 2.41
C ASN A 341 10.98 6.56 3.78
N ARG A 342 10.08 7.46 4.19
CA ARG A 342 9.31 7.32 5.44
C ARG A 342 8.35 6.13 5.39
N LEU A 343 7.62 5.94 4.29
CA LEU A 343 6.75 4.77 4.10
C LEU A 343 7.53 3.46 4.05
N VAL A 344 8.69 3.45 3.39
CA VAL A 344 9.63 2.32 3.40
C VAL A 344 10.11 2.02 4.82
N PHE A 345 10.43 3.05 5.60
CA PHE A 345 10.82 2.88 7.00
C PHE A 345 9.71 2.26 7.84
N VAL A 346 8.47 2.75 7.74
CA VAL A 346 7.30 2.20 8.46
C VAL A 346 7.06 0.74 8.06
N ARG A 347 7.11 0.43 6.76
CA ARG A 347 7.02 -0.95 6.27
C ARG A 347 8.08 -1.84 6.91
N ASP A 348 9.34 -1.38 6.94
CA ASP A 348 10.45 -2.16 7.47
C ASP A 348 10.39 -2.29 9.00
N LEU A 349 9.78 -1.34 9.69
CA LEU A 349 9.47 -1.43 11.12
C LEU A 349 8.42 -2.52 11.38
N ILE A 350 7.29 -2.47 10.68
CA ILE A 350 6.22 -3.49 10.75
C ILE A 350 6.79 -4.88 10.46
N ARG A 351 7.58 -5.01 9.39
CA ARG A 351 8.20 -6.29 9.01
C ARG A 351 9.13 -6.84 10.08
N ARG A 352 9.96 -5.98 10.69
CA ARG A 352 10.89 -6.39 11.75
C ARG A 352 10.15 -6.85 12.99
N ASP A 353 9.17 -6.08 13.46
CA ASP A 353 8.40 -6.48 14.64
C ASP A 353 7.55 -7.74 14.38
N PHE A 354 7.07 -7.92 13.14
CA PHE A 354 6.46 -9.16 12.68
C PHE A 354 7.46 -10.30 12.48
N LEU A 355 8.77 -10.09 12.39
CA LEU A 355 9.77 -11.17 12.39
C LEU A 355 10.20 -11.53 13.81
N ASP A 356 10.35 -10.53 14.66
CA ASP A 356 10.77 -10.66 16.06
C ASP A 356 9.66 -11.24 16.94
N GLY A 357 8.39 -11.13 16.52
CA GLY A 357 7.24 -11.67 17.23
C GLY A 357 6.65 -10.73 18.26
N LYS A 358 7.03 -9.45 18.17
CA LYS A 358 6.44 -8.38 18.97
C LYS A 358 5.00 -8.13 18.55
N ILE A 359 4.71 -8.28 17.26
CA ILE A 359 3.34 -8.29 16.73
C ILE A 359 3.02 -9.65 16.11
N THR A 360 1.82 -10.15 16.40
CA THR A 360 1.31 -11.44 15.88
C THR A 360 0.44 -11.25 14.63
N SER A 361 -0.13 -10.06 14.46
CA SER A 361 -0.90 -9.63 13.29
C SER A 361 -0.35 -8.32 12.74
N LEU A 362 -0.39 -8.15 11.43
CA LEU A 362 0.00 -6.88 10.81
C LEU A 362 -1.05 -5.81 11.09
N PRO A 363 -0.66 -4.60 11.53
CA PRO A 363 -1.62 -3.51 11.71
C PRO A 363 -2.20 -3.09 10.35
N ASP A 364 -3.46 -2.66 10.32
CA ASP A 364 -4.02 -1.95 9.17
C ASP A 364 -3.30 -0.61 9.01
N LEU A 365 -2.77 -0.36 7.82
CA LEU A 365 -2.09 0.89 7.49
C LEU A 365 -2.96 1.69 6.53
N HIS A 366 -3.47 2.82 7.01
CA HIS A 366 -4.23 3.79 6.21
C HIS A 366 -3.32 4.91 5.70
N LEU A 367 -3.43 5.30 4.43
CA LEU A 367 -2.70 6.45 3.88
C LEU A 367 -3.65 7.65 3.75
N PHE A 368 -3.38 8.71 4.50
CA PHE A 368 -4.27 9.88 4.52
C PHE A 368 -4.08 10.79 3.29
N GLY A 369 -5.17 11.28 2.73
CA GLY A 369 -5.23 12.42 1.81
C GLY A 369 -4.53 12.24 0.46
N VAL A 370 -4.47 11.02 -0.07
CA VAL A 370 -3.79 10.72 -1.35
C VAL A 370 -4.58 11.31 -2.52
N SER A 371 -3.99 12.25 -3.26
CA SER A 371 -4.69 12.98 -4.32
C SER A 371 -4.48 12.46 -5.75
N SER A 372 -3.46 11.61 -5.98
CA SER A 372 -3.02 11.25 -7.33
C SER A 372 -3.18 9.76 -7.66
N PRO A 373 -3.97 9.40 -8.68
CA PRO A 373 -4.16 8.02 -9.12
C PRO A 373 -2.90 7.27 -9.54
N ASN A 374 -1.91 7.96 -10.11
CA ASN A 374 -0.71 7.35 -10.69
C ASN A 374 0.22 6.67 -9.68
N ILE A 375 0.09 6.96 -8.38
CA ILE A 375 0.96 6.38 -7.33
C ILE A 375 0.33 5.22 -6.58
N ILE A 376 -0.97 4.94 -6.79
CA ILE A 376 -1.74 3.97 -5.98
C ILE A 376 -1.21 2.53 -6.17
N ASN A 377 -0.64 2.21 -7.34
CA ASN A 377 -0.05 0.90 -7.60
C ASN A 377 1.12 0.55 -6.66
N GLN A 378 1.73 1.54 -6.01
CA GLN A 378 2.84 1.36 -5.08
C GLN A 378 2.39 1.00 -3.67
N PHE A 379 1.12 1.23 -3.32
CA PHE A 379 0.65 1.21 -1.93
C PHE A 379 0.72 -0.17 -1.26
N LYS A 380 0.45 -1.24 -2.01
CA LYS A 380 0.69 -2.61 -1.53
C LYS A 380 2.16 -2.84 -1.13
N GLY A 381 3.10 -2.21 -1.85
CA GLY A 381 4.53 -2.26 -1.56
C GLY A 381 4.92 -1.60 -0.23
N TYR A 382 4.08 -0.72 0.30
CA TYR A 382 4.21 -0.09 1.62
C TYR A 382 3.38 -0.78 2.71
N LEU A 383 2.69 -1.89 2.38
CA LEU A 383 1.76 -2.59 3.26
C LEU A 383 0.50 -1.80 3.63
N ALA A 384 0.15 -0.79 2.84
CA ALA A 384 -1.10 -0.06 3.02
C ALA A 384 -2.31 -0.98 2.74
N THR A 385 -3.31 -0.92 3.62
CA THR A 385 -4.60 -1.61 3.46
C THR A 385 -5.72 -0.68 3.06
N SER A 386 -5.54 0.62 3.24
CA SER A 386 -6.50 1.60 2.76
C SER A 386 -5.84 2.95 2.52
N PHE A 387 -6.55 3.80 1.78
CA PHE A 387 -6.18 5.19 1.59
C PHE A 387 -7.45 5.99 1.34
N ASP A 388 -7.48 7.25 1.74
CA ASP A 388 -8.56 8.15 1.38
C ASP A 388 -8.16 9.14 0.29
N SER A 389 -9.17 9.62 -0.43
CA SER A 389 -9.01 10.71 -1.39
C SER A 389 -10.25 11.58 -1.48
N SER A 390 -10.03 12.89 -1.46
CA SER A 390 -10.97 13.90 -1.97
C SER A 390 -10.66 14.30 -3.42
N GLY A 391 -9.64 13.70 -4.04
CA GLY A 391 -9.18 14.04 -5.39
C GLY A 391 -10.26 13.84 -6.45
N TRP A 392 -11.09 12.80 -6.31
CA TRP A 392 -12.19 12.53 -7.24
C TRP A 392 -13.22 13.66 -7.33
N GLN A 393 -13.54 14.29 -6.19
CA GLN A 393 -14.41 15.47 -6.11
C GLN A 393 -13.69 16.76 -6.55
N ARG A 394 -12.53 17.04 -5.94
CA ARG A 394 -11.78 18.29 -6.19
C ARG A 394 -11.42 18.44 -7.67
N THR A 395 -10.88 17.40 -8.28
CA THR A 395 -10.45 17.40 -9.70
C THR A 395 -11.63 17.61 -10.65
N ALA A 396 -12.80 17.02 -10.37
CA ALA A 396 -14.02 17.22 -11.14
C ALA A 396 -14.51 18.68 -11.11
N GLY A 397 -14.35 19.36 -9.96
CA GLY A 397 -14.64 20.78 -9.79
C GLY A 397 -13.83 21.67 -10.73
N PHE A 398 -12.58 21.30 -11.02
CA PHE A 398 -11.70 21.98 -11.98
C PHE A 398 -11.89 21.54 -13.44
N GLY A 399 -12.98 20.83 -13.75
CA GLY A 399 -13.27 20.39 -15.13
C GLY A 399 -12.39 19.23 -15.62
N ASN A 400 -11.75 18.53 -14.70
CA ASN A 400 -10.84 17.44 -14.99
C ASN A 400 -11.46 16.07 -14.66
N VAL A 401 -10.95 15.06 -15.36
CA VAL A 401 -11.23 13.64 -15.10
C VAL A 401 -9.94 12.88 -14.87
N TYR A 402 -10.05 11.72 -14.24
CA TYR A 402 -9.01 10.72 -14.17
C TYR A 402 -9.28 9.58 -15.13
N LEU A 403 -8.23 8.83 -15.45
CA LEU A 403 -8.27 7.52 -16.05
C LEU A 403 -7.32 6.61 -15.26
N PRO A 404 -7.52 5.28 -15.25
CA PRO A 404 -6.75 4.37 -14.39
C PRO A 404 -5.23 4.58 -14.51
N PHE A 405 -4.59 4.79 -13.37
CA PHE A 405 -3.14 5.00 -13.20
C PHE A 405 -2.56 6.22 -13.95
N MET A 406 -3.40 7.17 -14.36
CA MET A 406 -2.98 8.38 -15.05
C MET A 406 -3.16 9.63 -14.19
N GLY A 407 -2.39 10.67 -14.52
CA GLY A 407 -2.64 12.02 -13.99
C GLY A 407 -3.95 12.62 -14.51
N ARG A 408 -4.36 13.74 -13.90
CA ARG A 408 -5.59 14.48 -14.29
C ARG A 408 -5.57 14.90 -15.78
N ARG A 409 -6.74 14.89 -16.41
CA ARG A 409 -6.96 15.35 -17.80
C ARG A 409 -8.13 16.34 -17.84
N ASN A 410 -7.94 17.50 -18.45
CA ASN A 410 -9.03 18.47 -18.59
C ASN A 410 -9.97 18.06 -19.72
N VAL A 411 -11.27 18.05 -19.46
CA VAL A 411 -12.30 17.77 -20.47
C VAL A 411 -13.23 18.96 -20.72
N SER A 412 -13.26 19.97 -19.84
CA SER A 412 -14.25 21.05 -19.92
C SER A 412 -13.92 22.20 -20.88
N HIS A 413 -12.78 22.17 -21.59
CA HIS A 413 -12.23 23.25 -22.43
C HIS A 413 -12.02 24.63 -21.76
N LYS A 414 -12.53 24.85 -20.55
CA LYS A 414 -12.23 26.00 -19.71
C LYS A 414 -10.80 25.87 -19.19
N SER A 415 -9.91 26.74 -19.65
CA SER A 415 -8.58 26.90 -19.06
C SER A 415 -8.75 27.49 -17.65
N THR A 416 -8.34 26.73 -16.64
CA THR A 416 -8.11 27.24 -15.29
C THR A 416 -6.61 27.50 -15.12
N ALA A 417 -6.21 28.32 -14.15
CA ALA A 417 -4.80 28.57 -13.83
C ALA A 417 -3.98 27.28 -13.55
N LEU A 418 -4.65 26.14 -13.29
CA LEU A 418 -4.05 24.83 -13.02
C LEU A 418 -4.00 23.88 -14.23
N THR A 419 -4.58 24.29 -15.37
CA THR A 419 -4.67 23.49 -16.61
C THR A 419 -4.02 24.27 -17.74
N ILE A 420 -2.69 24.17 -17.83
CA ILE A 420 -1.88 24.79 -18.89
C ILE A 420 -2.14 24.12 -20.26
N ASN A 421 -2.73 22.92 -20.27
CA ASN A 421 -2.94 22.13 -21.47
C ASN A 421 -4.32 22.34 -22.11
N LYS A 422 -4.35 22.29 -23.45
CA LYS A 422 -5.57 22.19 -24.26
C LYS A 422 -6.45 21.06 -23.74
N GLY A 423 -7.74 21.34 -23.51
CA GLY A 423 -8.69 20.31 -23.09
C GLY A 423 -8.75 19.16 -24.08
N MET A 424 -8.85 17.94 -23.57
CA MET A 424 -8.92 16.70 -24.32
C MET A 424 -10.16 16.69 -25.21
N THR A 425 -10.01 16.24 -26.45
CA THR A 425 -11.13 16.00 -27.37
C THR A 425 -11.84 14.69 -27.05
N ALA A 426 -13.07 14.50 -27.53
CA ALA A 426 -13.80 13.25 -27.36
C ALA A 426 -13.01 12.04 -27.90
N LYS A 427 -12.37 12.21 -29.07
CA LYS A 427 -11.55 11.17 -29.71
C LYS A 427 -10.37 10.76 -28.82
N GLU A 428 -9.63 11.72 -28.29
CA GLU A 428 -8.52 11.46 -27.36
C GLU A 428 -9.00 10.79 -26.08
N PHE A 429 -10.13 11.26 -25.52
CA PHE A 429 -10.71 10.69 -24.31
C PHE A 429 -11.08 9.21 -24.47
N TYR A 430 -11.80 8.87 -25.54
CA TYR A 430 -12.18 7.48 -25.79
C TYR A 430 -10.98 6.58 -26.12
N ALA A 431 -9.98 7.09 -26.83
CA ALA A 431 -8.73 6.34 -27.06
C ALA A 431 -8.01 6.01 -25.75
N GLU A 432 -7.99 6.95 -24.80
CA GLU A 432 -7.39 6.71 -23.48
C GLU A 432 -8.26 5.79 -22.60
N CYS A 433 -9.59 5.86 -22.69
CA CYS A 433 -10.49 4.90 -22.04
C CYS A 433 -10.23 3.47 -22.54
N GLU A 434 -10.10 3.28 -23.85
CA GLU A 434 -9.76 2.00 -24.46
C GLU A 434 -8.39 1.50 -24.00
N ARG A 435 -7.37 2.37 -24.07
CA ARG A 435 -5.99 2.04 -23.64
C ARG A 435 -5.90 1.65 -22.17
N THR A 436 -6.72 2.25 -21.31
CA THR A 436 -6.75 1.98 -19.87
C THR A 436 -7.78 0.93 -19.47
N GLU A 437 -8.51 0.37 -20.45
CA GLU A 437 -9.61 -0.58 -20.27
C GLU A 437 -10.62 -0.08 -19.22
N HIS A 438 -11.05 1.18 -19.35
CA HIS A 438 -12.04 1.79 -18.48
C HIS A 438 -13.33 2.08 -19.26
N SER A 439 -14.45 1.68 -18.67
CA SER A 439 -15.79 1.97 -19.18
C SER A 439 -16.74 2.08 -18.00
N CYS A 440 -17.44 3.21 -17.89
CA CYS A 440 -18.48 3.43 -16.89
C CYS A 440 -19.66 4.21 -17.49
N PRO A 441 -20.85 4.18 -16.86
CA PRO A 441 -22.03 4.88 -17.37
C PRO A 441 -21.78 6.39 -17.62
N PHE A 442 -20.90 7.00 -16.82
CA PHE A 442 -20.61 8.43 -16.87
C PHE A 442 -19.62 8.83 -17.97
N CYS A 443 -18.83 7.88 -18.50
CA CYS A 443 -17.87 8.17 -19.57
C CYS A 443 -18.44 7.96 -20.98
N GLN A 444 -19.62 7.36 -21.12
CA GLN A 444 -20.24 7.04 -22.41
C GLN A 444 -20.75 8.28 -23.16
N ASP A 445 -21.09 9.34 -22.45
CA ASP A 445 -21.52 10.63 -23.02
C ASP A 445 -20.48 11.71 -22.69
N PHE A 446 -19.49 11.83 -23.57
CA PHE A 446 -18.45 12.84 -23.43
C PHE A 446 -19.01 14.28 -23.35
N PRO A 447 -19.92 14.75 -24.23
CA PRO A 447 -20.53 16.08 -24.09
C PRO A 447 -21.14 16.36 -22.71
N ARG A 448 -21.78 15.36 -22.09
CA ARG A 448 -22.31 15.49 -20.72
C ARG A 448 -21.19 15.52 -19.68
N LEU A 449 -20.20 14.63 -19.79
CA LEU A 449 -19.01 14.63 -18.93
C LEU A 449 -18.28 15.99 -18.95
N GLN A 450 -18.23 16.68 -20.09
CA GLN A 450 -17.65 18.02 -20.19
C GLN A 450 -18.44 19.07 -19.41
N LYS A 451 -19.77 18.99 -19.37
CA LYS A 451 -20.66 20.03 -18.83
C LYS A 451 -21.03 19.81 -17.37
N ASP A 452 -21.23 18.56 -16.96
CA ASP A 452 -21.76 18.22 -15.65
C ASP A 452 -20.64 17.81 -14.67
N ARG A 453 -20.50 18.58 -13.59
CA ARG A 453 -19.49 18.31 -12.55
C ARG A 453 -19.76 17.02 -11.79
N PHE A 454 -21.02 16.66 -11.54
CA PHE A 454 -21.38 15.49 -10.75
C PHE A 454 -21.15 14.20 -11.53
N VAL A 455 -21.37 14.24 -12.85
CA VAL A 455 -20.98 13.17 -13.77
C VAL A 455 -19.48 12.94 -13.73
N ARG A 456 -18.66 14.01 -13.74
CA ARG A 456 -17.19 13.87 -13.57
C ARG A 456 -16.79 13.33 -12.21
N MET A 457 -17.48 13.73 -11.14
CA MET A 457 -17.21 13.22 -9.80
C MET A 457 -17.41 11.70 -9.77
N TRP A 458 -18.54 11.19 -10.23
CA TRP A 458 -18.77 9.74 -10.25
C TRP A 458 -17.87 8.98 -11.21
N HIS A 459 -17.61 9.52 -12.41
CA HIS A 459 -16.58 8.99 -13.30
C HIS A 459 -15.25 8.79 -12.54
N ASN A 460 -14.77 9.84 -11.87
CA ASN A 460 -13.52 9.78 -11.12
C ASN A 460 -13.57 8.77 -9.98
N ALA A 461 -14.66 8.69 -9.21
CA ALA A 461 -14.80 7.72 -8.12
C ALA A 461 -14.74 6.28 -8.63
N ILE A 462 -15.43 5.98 -9.75
CA ILE A 462 -15.38 4.66 -10.38
C ILE A 462 -13.96 4.34 -10.85
N VAL A 463 -13.22 5.31 -11.40
CA VAL A 463 -11.80 5.11 -11.76
C VAL A 463 -10.96 4.69 -10.55
N PHE A 464 -11.18 5.27 -9.36
CA PHE A 464 -10.53 4.78 -8.13
C PHE A 464 -10.92 3.33 -7.82
N CYS A 465 -12.21 2.99 -7.85
CA CYS A 465 -12.68 1.63 -7.62
C CYS A 465 -12.07 0.62 -8.62
N ASP A 466 -11.98 0.98 -9.89
CA ASP A 466 -11.39 0.13 -10.94
C ASP A 466 -9.90 -0.10 -10.72
N MET A 467 -9.14 0.94 -10.38
CA MET A 467 -7.72 0.80 -10.04
C MET A 467 -7.52 -0.16 -8.87
N ILE A 468 -8.36 -0.07 -7.85
CA ILE A 468 -8.29 -0.96 -6.68
C ILE A 468 -8.66 -2.39 -7.03
N LYS A 469 -9.68 -2.61 -7.87
CA LYS A 469 -9.97 -3.95 -8.41
C LYS A 469 -8.77 -4.51 -9.14
N LYS A 470 -8.14 -3.74 -10.03
CA LYS A 470 -6.94 -4.15 -10.78
C LYS A 470 -5.77 -4.48 -9.83
N ILE A 471 -5.47 -3.62 -8.85
CA ILE A 471 -4.40 -3.86 -7.86
C ILE A 471 -4.67 -5.09 -6.99
N ASN A 472 -5.93 -5.36 -6.65
CA ASN A 472 -6.31 -6.49 -5.81
C ASN A 472 -6.40 -7.82 -6.57
N GLN A 473 -6.61 -7.78 -7.89
CA GLN A 473 -6.60 -8.97 -8.76
C GLN A 473 -5.18 -9.40 -9.17
N VAL A 474 -4.24 -8.46 -9.21
CA VAL A 474 -2.83 -8.75 -9.45
C VAL A 474 -2.26 -9.41 -8.20
N GLU A 475 -1.92 -10.71 -8.29
CA GLU A 475 -1.08 -11.38 -7.30
C GLU A 475 0.17 -10.53 -7.06
N GLN A 476 0.62 -10.40 -5.80
CA GLN A 476 1.78 -9.55 -5.43
C GLN A 476 3.03 -9.77 -6.31
N SER A 477 3.14 -10.96 -6.92
CA SER A 477 4.17 -11.40 -7.88
C SER A 477 4.14 -10.72 -9.26
N LYS A 478 3.10 -9.94 -9.60
CA LYS A 478 2.89 -9.40 -10.95
C LYS A 478 2.79 -7.89 -11.06
N ILE A 479 2.95 -7.12 -9.98
CA ILE A 479 2.94 -5.64 -10.08
C ILE A 479 4.21 -5.20 -10.84
N PRO A 480 4.11 -4.74 -12.10
CA PRO A 480 5.28 -4.27 -12.82
C PRO A 480 5.62 -2.89 -12.25
N ILE A 481 6.84 -2.73 -11.75
CA ILE A 481 7.43 -1.41 -11.41
C ILE A 481 7.65 -0.57 -12.71
N GLN A 482 7.18 -1.03 -13.86
CA GLN A 482 7.47 -0.50 -15.19
C GLN A 482 6.54 0.63 -15.69
N LEU A 483 5.64 1.16 -14.87
CA LEU A 483 4.96 2.43 -15.19
C LEU A 483 5.61 3.60 -14.44
N ARG A 484 6.95 3.69 -14.48
CA ARG A 484 7.63 4.97 -14.31
C ARG A 484 7.55 5.68 -15.65
N GLU A 485 6.52 6.48 -15.89
CA GLU A 485 6.73 7.61 -16.80
C GLU A 485 7.85 8.45 -16.17
N PRO A 486 8.91 8.82 -16.91
CA PRO A 486 9.88 9.75 -16.40
C PRO A 486 9.13 11.02 -16.00
N ASN A 487 9.25 11.43 -14.73
CA ASN A 487 8.90 12.77 -14.32
C ASN A 487 9.61 13.72 -15.28
N VAL A 488 8.87 14.34 -16.19
CA VAL A 488 9.36 15.51 -16.92
C VAL A 488 9.58 16.57 -15.84
N PRO A 489 10.82 17.07 -15.66
CA PRO A 489 11.05 18.21 -14.80
C PRO A 489 10.23 19.37 -15.36
N ILE A 490 9.30 19.91 -14.59
CA ILE A 490 8.74 21.22 -14.87
C ILE A 490 9.80 22.23 -14.42
N ASP A 491 10.85 22.36 -15.24
CA ASP A 491 11.68 23.57 -15.27
C ASP A 491 11.11 24.46 -16.38
N SER A 492 10.46 25.54 -15.98
CA SER A 492 10.42 26.83 -16.69
C SER A 492 9.44 27.81 -16.02
N ALA A 493 9.94 28.49 -14.98
CA ALA A 493 9.82 29.93 -14.72
C ALA A 493 10.22 30.23 -13.27
#